data_AF-A0AAF0ZAQ6-F1
#
_entry.id   AF-A0AAF0ZAQ6-F1
#
_cell.length_a   1.000
_cell.length_b   1.000
_cell.length_c   1.000
_cell.angle_alpha   90.00
_cell.angle_beta   90.00
_cell.angle_gamma   90.00
#
_symmetry.space_group_name_H-M   'P 1'
#
loop_
_entity.id
_entity.type
_entity.pdbx_description
1 polymer ?
#
loop_
_entity_poly.entity_id
_entity_poly.type
_entity_poly.pdbx_seq_one_letter_code
_entity_poly.pdbx_strand_id
1 'polypeptide(L)' 'MSRLKSWESPRRQGRNDKGKGGSARKRQLKKRLQMLRNQLKNKGGESHLFLFLCLTEFIKRY' A
#
# COMPACT_ATOMS: atom_id res chain seq x y z
N MET A 1 11.82 39.83 26.18
CA MET A 1 11.28 38.64 25.49
C MET A 1 11.84 38.60 24.08
N SER A 2 12.70 37.63 23.77
CA SER A 2 13.24 37.43 22.42
C SER A 2 12.21 36.73 21.53
N ARG A 3 11.96 37.26 20.33
CA ARG A 3 11.05 36.69 19.33
C ARG A 3 11.86 35.75 18.41
N LEU A 4 11.38 34.53 18.20
CA LEU A 4 12.01 33.54 17.31
C LEU A 4 12.08 34.06 15.87
N LYS A 5 13.17 33.77 15.16
CA LYS A 5 13.35 34.15 13.76
C LYS A 5 12.35 33.38 12.87
N SER A 6 11.96 33.96 11.73
CA SER A 6 10.93 33.39 10.85
C SER A 6 11.23 31.97 10.35
N TRP A 7 12.50 31.56 10.34
CA TRP A 7 12.97 30.22 9.99
C TRP A 7 13.16 29.27 11.18
N GLU A 8 13.08 29.78 12.41
CA GLU A 8 13.16 28.99 13.65
C GLU A 8 11.79 28.51 14.13
N SER A 9 10.70 29.11 13.66
CA SER A 9 9.35 28.59 13.93
C SER A 9 9.22 27.18 13.33
N PRO A 10 8.83 26.16 14.13
CA PRO A 10 8.59 24.82 13.64
C PRO A 10 7.70 24.88 12.40
N ARG A 11 8.23 24.44 11.24
CA ARG A 11 7.48 24.44 10.00
C ARG A 11 6.23 23.61 10.22
N ARG A 12 5.05 24.24 10.22
CA ARG A 12 3.78 23.54 10.45
C ARG A 12 3.68 22.32 9.53
N GLN A 13 3.43 21.15 10.13
CA GLN A 13 3.12 19.94 9.37
C GLN A 13 1.87 20.20 8.50
N GLY A 14 1.89 19.71 7.26
CA GLY A 14 0.76 19.84 6.32
C GLY A 14 0.90 20.88 5.20
N ARG A 15 2.03 21.57 5.09
CA ARG A 15 2.32 22.46 3.93
C ARG A 15 2.37 21.71 2.59
N ASN A 16 2.68 20.41 2.63
CA ASN A 16 2.78 19.53 1.47
C ASN A 16 1.53 18.67 1.23
N ASP A 17 0.42 18.87 1.95
CA ASP A 17 -0.80 18.07 1.74
C ASP A 17 -1.70 18.63 0.63
N LYS A 18 -1.45 19.89 0.24
CA LYS A 18 -2.16 20.64 -0.81
C LYS A 18 -1.20 20.99 -1.95
N GLY A 19 -1.73 21.19 -3.17
CA GLY A 19 -0.94 21.52 -4.36
C GLY A 19 -0.27 20.33 -5.06
N LYS A 20 0.61 20.62 -6.03
CA LYS A 20 1.20 19.62 -6.95
C LYS A 20 2.01 18.54 -6.21
N GLY A 21 2.76 18.93 -5.18
CA GLY A 21 3.59 18.02 -4.36
C GLY A 21 2.75 17.05 -3.52
N GLY A 22 1.68 17.53 -2.88
CA GLY A 22 0.77 16.69 -2.11
C GLY A 22 -0.01 15.70 -2.97
N SER A 23 -0.50 16.16 -4.12
CA SER A 23 -1.16 15.30 -5.10
C SER A 23 -0.23 14.24 -5.69
N ALA A 24 1.06 14.55 -5.89
CA ALA A 24 2.05 13.58 -6.33
C ALA A 24 2.32 12.52 -5.25
N ARG A 25 2.49 12.94 -3.98
CA ARG A 25 2.68 12.03 -2.84
C ARG A 25 1.50 11.07 -2.66
N LYS A 26 0.26 11.58 -2.72
CA LYS A 26 -0.96 10.76 -2.67
C LYS A 26 -1.01 9.71 -3.78
N ARG A 27 -0.65 10.09 -5.02
CA ARG A 27 -0.56 9.16 -6.16
C ARG A 27 0.49 8.06 -5.93
N GLN A 28 1.67 8.40 -5.40
CA GLN A 28 2.71 7.42 -5.10
C GLN A 28 2.24 6.41 -4.04
N LEU A 29 1.60 6.88 -2.97
CA LEU A 29 1.02 6.02 -1.94
C LEU A 29 -0.04 5.07 -2.50
N LYS A 30 -0.95 5.58 -3.35
CA LYS A 30 -1.97 4.74 -4.00
C LYS A 30 -1.33 3.64 -4.86
N LYS A 31 -0.28 3.96 -5.62
CA LYS A 31 0.46 2.96 -6.42
C LYS A 31 1.10 1.89 -5.54
N ARG A 32 1.79 2.28 -4.46
CA ARG A 32 2.41 1.33 -3.51
C ARG A 32 1.38 0.39 -2.90
N LEU A 33 0.25 0.92 -2.45
CA LEU A 33 -0.85 0.11 -1.89
C LEU A 33 -1.45 -0.84 -2.93
N GLN A 34 -1.63 -0.42 -4.18
CA GLN A 34 -2.14 -1.30 -5.23
C GLN A 34 -1.18 -2.44 -5.54
N MET A 35 0.13 -2.16 -5.62
CA MET A 35 1.14 -3.21 -5.84
C MET A 35 1.14 -4.22 -4.69
N LEU A 36 1.08 -3.74 -3.44
CA LEU A 36 1.00 -4.61 -2.27
C LEU A 36 -0.26 -5.49 -2.30
N ARG A 37 -1.42 -4.92 -2.65
CA ARG A 37 -2.67 -5.67 -2.82
C ARG A 37 -2.55 -6.79 -3.85
N ASN A 38 -1.95 -6.49 -5.01
CA ASN A 38 -1.76 -7.49 -6.07
C ASN A 38 -0.81 -8.60 -5.62
N GLN A 39 0.29 -8.25 -4.94
CA GLN A 39 1.24 -9.24 -4.40
C GLN A 39 0.58 -10.16 -3.37
N LEU A 40 -0.24 -9.61 -2.46
CA LEU A 40 -0.94 -10.40 -1.46
C LEU A 40 -2.03 -11.29 -2.09
N LYS A 41 -2.76 -10.79 -3.10
CA LYS A 41 -3.76 -11.57 -3.84
C LYS A 41 -3.12 -12.74 -4.57
N ASN A 42 -2.01 -12.53 -5.26
CA ASN A 42 -1.31 -13.58 -6.00
C ASN A 42 -0.73 -14.66 -5.08
N LYS A 43 -0.38 -14.33 -3.83
CA LYS A 43 0.04 -15.34 -2.84
C LYS A 43 -1.11 -16.22 -2.34
N GLY A 44 -2.34 -15.71 -2.32
CA GLY A 44 -3.51 -16.44 -1.81
C GLY A 44 -4.37 -17.13 -2.86
N GLY A 45 -4.27 -16.75 -4.14
CA GLY A 45 -5.13 -17.26 -5.22
C GLY A 45 -4.63 -18.57 -5.87
N GLU A 46 -3.32 -18.73 -5.99
CA GLU A 46 -2.71 -19.89 -6.65
C GLU A 46 -2.80 -21.17 -5.80
N SER A 47 -2.84 -21.02 -4.48
CA SER A 47 -2.88 -22.11 -3.52
C SER A 47 -4.24 -22.80 -3.45
N HIS A 48 -5.34 -22.06 -3.63
CA HIS A 48 -6.69 -22.64 -3.46
C HIS A 48 -7.10 -23.53 -4.65
N LEU A 49 -6.74 -23.15 -5.88
CA LEU A 49 -7.03 -23.96 -7.07
C LEU A 49 -6.18 -25.23 -7.11
N PHE A 50 -4.89 -25.14 -6.74
CA PHE A 50 -4.02 -26.29 -6.65
C PHE A 50 -4.45 -27.28 -5.55
N LEU A 51 -4.80 -26.77 -4.36
CA LEU A 51 -5.33 -27.60 -3.26
C LEU A 51 -6.67 -28.25 -3.64
N PHE A 52 -7.57 -27.49 -4.28
CA PHE A 52 -8.85 -28.03 -4.75
C PHE A 52 -8.65 -29.13 -5.80
N LEU A 53 -7.81 -28.91 -6.81
CA LEU A 53 -7.51 -29.92 -7.82
C LEU A 53 -6.88 -31.18 -7.20
N CYS A 54 -5.92 -31.01 -6.29
CA CYS A 54 -5.26 -32.11 -5.60
C CYS A 54 -6.24 -32.92 -4.73
N LEU A 55 -7.15 -32.26 -3.99
CA LEU A 55 -8.20 -32.92 -3.22
C LEU A 55 -9.21 -33.66 -4.12
N THR A 56 -9.62 -33.06 -5.24
CA THR A 56 -10.57 -33.70 -6.15
C THR A 56 -9.98 -34.94 -6.83
N GLU A 57 -8.70 -34.92 -7.15
CA GLU A 57 -8.00 -36.07 -7.74
C GLU A 57 -7.69 -37.15 -6.69
N PHE A 58 -7.51 -36.78 -5.41
CA PHE A 58 -7.38 -37.73 -4.31
C PHE A 58 -8.69 -38.47 -4.02
N ILE A 59 -9.83 -37.78 -4.03
CA ILE A 59 -11.16 -38.39 -3.80
C ILE A 59 -11.54 -39.37 -4.92
N LYS A 60 -11.14 -39.11 -6.18
CA LYS A 60 -11.39 -40.04 -7.30
C LYS A 60 -10.53 -41.31 -7.28
N ARG A 61 -9.46 -41.33 -6.47
CA ARG A 61 -8.49 -42.43 -6.42
C ARG A 61 -8.89 -43.53 -5.41
N TYR A 62 -9.83 -43.26 -4.53
CA TYR A 62 -10.41 -44.20 -3.56
C TYR A 62 -11.87 -44.47 -3.88
#